data_AF-A0A857KRY4-F1
#
_entry.id   AF-A0A857KRY4-F1
#
_cell.length_a   1.000
_cell.length_b   1.000
_cell.length_c   1.000
_cell.angle_alpha   90.00
_cell.angle_beta   90.00
_cell.angle_gamma   90.00
#
_symmetry.space_group_name_H-M   'P 1'
#
loop_
_entity.id
_entity.type
_entity.pdbx_description
1 polymer ?
#
loop_
_entity_poly.entity_id
_entity_poly.type
_entity_poly.pdbx_seq_one_letter_code
_entity_poly.pdbx_strand_id
1 'polypeptide(L)'
;MVLTFFVVVAALKPDGESNPVESLAAPQSDSPDCAKLVAALPERFDGFSDKKTGDGIVRYTSDDGDIIVRCGVERPKDLAPTSALQVVNPVQWFMTDTREGSGQAYVAVDRRPYVALWLPITAGNAPITDVSTAISKALPVAPLEFG
;
A
#
# COMPACT_ATOMS: atom_id res chain seq x y z
N MET A 1 20.75 -12.50 -48.92
CA MET A 1 20.86 -12.40 -47.44
C MET A 1 19.75 -11.45 -46.99
N VAL A 2 18.63 -11.97 -46.51
CA VAL A 2 17.47 -11.17 -46.08
C VAL A 2 17.52 -11.13 -44.55
N LEU A 3 17.87 -9.98 -43.98
CA LEU A 3 17.90 -9.74 -42.54
C LEU A 3 16.48 -9.36 -42.09
N THR A 4 15.78 -10.30 -41.48
CA THR A 4 14.49 -10.06 -40.81
C THR A 4 14.76 -9.38 -39.46
N PHE A 5 14.39 -8.11 -39.32
CA PHE A 5 14.36 -7.42 -38.04
C PHE A 5 13.04 -7.76 -37.33
N PHE A 6 13.12 -8.50 -36.21
CA PHE A 6 12.02 -8.59 -35.26
C PHE A 6 12.01 -7.32 -34.40
N VAL A 7 11.07 -6.41 -34.68
CA VAL A 7 10.75 -5.31 -33.78
C VAL A 7 9.84 -5.85 -32.70
N VAL A 8 10.38 -6.06 -31.49
CA VAL A 8 9.56 -6.29 -30.30
C VAL A 8 8.98 -4.93 -29.91
N VAL A 9 7.72 -4.70 -30.24
CA VAL A 9 6.97 -3.56 -29.74
C VAL A 9 6.58 -3.89 -28.30
N ALA A 10 7.37 -3.42 -27.34
CA ALA A 10 6.94 -3.34 -25.95
C ALA A 10 5.76 -2.37 -25.90
N ALA A 11 4.56 -2.89 -25.59
CA ALA A 11 3.39 -2.06 -25.33
C ALA A 11 3.64 -1.26 -24.04
N LEU A 12 4.23 -0.08 -24.17
CA LEU A 12 4.20 0.94 -23.13
C LEU A 12 2.73 1.31 -22.95
N LYS A 13 2.10 0.77 -21.90
CA LYS A 13 0.84 1.32 -21.41
C LYS A 13 1.09 2.80 -21.12
N PRO A 14 0.19 3.71 -21.51
CA PRO A 14 0.35 5.11 -21.15
C PRO A 14 0.48 5.19 -19.63
N ASP A 15 1.58 5.77 -19.15
CA ASP A 15 1.86 6.01 -17.74
C ASP A 15 0.85 7.05 -17.23
N GLY A 16 -0.40 6.63 -17.02
CA GLY A 16 -1.25 7.24 -16.02
C GLY A 16 -0.50 7.07 -14.71
N GLU A 17 -0.04 8.18 -14.12
CA GLU A 17 0.95 8.19 -13.05
C GLU A 17 0.59 7.19 -11.96
N SER A 18 1.25 6.02 -12.01
CA SER A 18 0.91 4.88 -11.16
C SER A 18 0.91 5.34 -9.71
N ASN A 19 -0.12 4.94 -8.97
CA ASN A 19 -0.24 5.25 -7.57
C ASN A 19 1.06 4.84 -6.83
N PRO A 20 1.62 5.68 -5.95
CA PRO A 20 2.96 5.43 -5.39
C PRO A 20 3.03 4.17 -4.54
N VAL A 21 1.89 3.66 -4.04
CA VAL A 21 1.82 2.39 -3.31
C VAL A 21 1.71 1.19 -4.25
N GLU A 22 1.05 1.35 -5.41
CA GLU A 22 0.93 0.29 -6.41
C GLU A 22 2.25 -0.03 -7.11
N SER A 23 3.22 0.88 -7.14
CA SER A 23 4.51 0.65 -7.77
C SER A 23 5.55 0.03 -6.84
N LEU A 24 5.28 -0.04 -5.52
CA LEU A 24 6.22 -0.61 -4.54
C LEU A 24 6.46 -2.10 -4.79
N ALA A 25 7.73 -2.51 -4.78
CA ALA A 25 8.09 -3.92 -4.77
C ALA A 25 7.53 -4.59 -3.51
N ALA A 26 6.82 -5.71 -3.69
CA ALA A 26 6.23 -6.48 -2.60
C ALA A 26 6.64 -7.96 -2.65
N PRO A 27 7.91 -8.30 -2.38
CA PRO A 27 8.40 -9.68 -2.47
C PRO A 27 7.73 -10.62 -1.45
N GLN A 28 7.07 -10.09 -0.42
CA GLN A 28 6.38 -10.88 0.61
C GLN A 28 4.85 -10.88 0.44
N SER A 29 4.31 -10.42 -0.69
CA SER A 29 2.86 -10.31 -0.95
C SER A 29 2.11 -11.62 -0.75
N ASP A 30 2.74 -12.75 -1.09
CA ASP A 30 2.14 -14.08 -1.06
C ASP A 30 2.35 -14.80 0.29
N SER A 31 2.86 -14.08 1.30
CA SER A 31 3.09 -14.65 2.62
C SER A 31 1.76 -14.99 3.34
N PRO A 32 1.74 -15.99 4.24
CA PRO A 32 0.57 -16.31 5.04
C PRO A 32 0.06 -15.15 5.89
N ASP A 33 0.95 -14.27 6.36
CA ASP A 33 0.56 -13.11 7.15
C ASP A 33 -0.12 -12.04 6.30
N CYS A 34 0.31 -11.85 5.05
CA CYS A 34 -0.43 -11.01 4.11
C CYS A 34 -1.81 -11.59 3.78
N ALA A 35 -1.94 -12.90 3.60
CA ALA A 35 -3.25 -13.53 3.43
C ALA A 35 -4.18 -13.30 4.64
N LYS A 36 -3.66 -13.39 5.87
CA LYS A 36 -4.41 -13.05 7.10
C LYS A 36 -4.84 -11.58 7.11
N LEU A 37 -3.94 -10.67 6.73
CA LEU A 37 -4.27 -9.24 6.66
C LEU A 37 -5.39 -8.98 5.66
N VAL A 38 -5.28 -9.52 4.44
CA VAL A 38 -6.31 -9.35 3.39
C VAL A 38 -7.68 -9.83 3.89
N ALA A 39 -7.71 -10.96 4.62
CA ALA A 39 -8.94 -11.46 5.23
C ALA A 39 -9.47 -10.55 6.35
N ALA A 40 -8.59 -9.93 7.14
CA ALA A 40 -8.95 -9.05 8.26
C ALA A 40 -9.35 -7.62 7.83
N LEU A 41 -8.95 -7.18 6.63
CA LEU A 41 -9.34 -5.87 6.10
C LEU A 41 -10.87 -5.77 5.94
N PRO A 42 -11.48 -4.59 6.24
CA PRO A 42 -12.91 -4.36 6.05
C PRO A 42 -13.36 -4.75 4.64
N GLU A 43 -14.57 -5.28 4.50
CA GLU A 43 -15.09 -5.59 3.17
C GLU A 43 -15.31 -4.32 2.34
N ARG A 44 -15.67 -3.22 2.98
CA ARG A 44 -15.98 -1.94 2.35
C ARG A 44 -15.67 -0.78 3.28
N PHE A 45 -15.46 0.40 2.70
CA PHE A 45 -15.46 1.69 3.40
C PHE A 45 -16.67 2.53 2.98
N ASP A 46 -17.08 3.47 3.81
CA ASP A 46 -18.15 4.41 3.47
C ASP A 46 -17.74 5.26 2.26
N GLY A 47 -18.58 5.29 1.22
CA GLY A 47 -18.30 5.97 -0.04
C GLY A 47 -17.43 5.19 -1.03
N PHE A 48 -17.00 3.97 -0.69
CA PHE A 48 -16.18 3.12 -1.58
C PHE A 48 -16.88 1.81 -1.96
N SER A 49 -16.36 1.17 -3.00
CA SER A 49 -16.74 -0.19 -3.39
C SER A 49 -16.36 -1.23 -2.33
N ASP A 50 -16.87 -2.45 -2.50
CA ASP A 50 -16.31 -3.61 -1.81
C ASP A 50 -14.86 -3.85 -2.27
N LYS A 51 -14.07 -4.50 -1.42
CA LYS A 51 -12.64 -4.71 -1.65
C LYS A 51 -12.39 -5.63 -2.84
N LYS A 52 -11.47 -5.25 -3.71
CA LYS A 52 -10.99 -6.07 -4.82
C LYS A 52 -9.53 -6.44 -4.56
N THR A 53 -9.21 -7.73 -4.68
CA THR A 53 -7.86 -8.24 -4.46
C THR A 53 -7.26 -8.74 -5.78
N GLY A 54 -6.00 -8.38 -6.05
CA GLY A 54 -5.25 -8.86 -7.21
C GLY A 54 -3.80 -8.39 -7.14
N ASP A 55 -2.85 -9.23 -7.60
CA ASP A 55 -1.41 -8.90 -7.66
C ASP A 55 -0.82 -8.36 -6.33
N GLY A 56 -1.25 -8.92 -5.19
CA GLY A 56 -0.80 -8.50 -3.86
C GLY A 56 -1.37 -7.15 -3.37
N ILE A 57 -2.33 -6.59 -4.11
CA ILE A 57 -3.00 -5.32 -3.83
C ILE A 57 -4.45 -5.59 -3.44
N VAL A 58 -4.92 -4.87 -2.41
CA VAL A 58 -6.35 -4.70 -2.09
C VAL A 58 -6.76 -3.28 -2.42
N ARG A 59 -7.83 -3.11 -3.20
CA ARG A 59 -8.32 -1.82 -3.69
C ARG A 59 -9.79 -1.62 -3.36
N TYR A 60 -10.12 -0.40 -2.96
CA TYR A 60 -11.49 0.09 -2.78
C TYR A 60 -11.66 1.30 -3.69
N THR A 61 -12.60 1.26 -4.63
CA THR A 61 -12.75 2.29 -5.66
C THR A 61 -13.85 3.27 -5.31
N SER A 62 -13.65 4.55 -5.65
CA SER A 62 -14.69 5.58 -5.64
C SER A 62 -14.53 6.51 -6.84
N ASP A 63 -15.50 7.37 -7.09
CA ASP A 63 -15.42 8.37 -8.18
C ASP A 63 -14.32 9.42 -7.91
N ASP A 64 -13.96 9.63 -6.64
CA ASP A 64 -13.03 10.67 -6.18
C ASP A 64 -11.64 10.09 -5.78
N GLY A 65 -11.34 8.88 -6.22
CA GLY A 65 -10.05 8.21 -6.01
C GLY A 65 -10.16 6.90 -5.23
N ASP A 66 -9.10 6.09 -5.32
CA ASP A 66 -9.06 4.75 -4.74
C ASP A 66 -8.29 4.72 -3.43
N ILE A 67 -8.73 3.88 -2.48
CA ILE A 67 -7.91 3.44 -1.35
C ILE A 67 -7.18 2.17 -1.78
N ILE A 68 -5.87 2.11 -1.56
CA ILE A 68 -5.04 0.96 -1.93
C ILE A 68 -4.24 0.50 -0.73
N VAL A 69 -4.28 -0.80 -0.45
CA VAL A 69 -3.45 -1.47 0.55
C VAL A 69 -2.57 -2.49 -0.17
N ARG A 70 -1.25 -2.41 0.04
CA ARG A 70 -0.29 -3.37 -0.50
C ARG A 70 0.53 -3.97 0.63
N CYS A 71 0.38 -5.28 0.83
CA CYS A 71 1.09 -6.01 1.89
C CYS A 71 2.40 -6.61 1.37
N GLY A 72 3.40 -6.70 2.25
CA GLY A 72 4.66 -7.36 1.96
C GLY A 72 5.62 -6.50 1.15
N VAL A 73 5.49 -5.18 1.24
CA VAL A 73 6.39 -4.23 0.59
C VAL A 73 7.79 -4.25 1.20
N GLU A 74 8.78 -3.78 0.44
CA GLU A 74 10.12 -3.56 0.99
C GLU A 74 10.12 -2.47 2.09
N ARG A 75 11.15 -2.52 2.95
CA ARG A 75 11.39 -1.50 3.96
C ARG A 75 11.56 -0.11 3.28
N PRO A 76 10.87 0.96 3.73
CA PRO A 76 11.04 2.29 3.15
C PRO A 76 12.46 2.82 3.36
N LYS A 77 13.20 3.11 2.29
CA LYS A 77 14.63 3.48 2.36
C LYS A 77 14.91 4.72 3.22
N ASP A 78 13.97 5.66 3.25
CA ASP A 78 14.13 6.94 3.95
C ASP A 78 13.70 6.91 5.42
N LEU A 79 13.15 5.79 5.91
CA LEU A 79 12.84 5.65 7.34
C LEU A 79 14.15 5.61 8.14
N ALA A 80 14.30 6.54 9.07
CA ALA A 80 15.49 6.76 9.90
C ALA A 80 15.09 6.99 11.36
N PRO A 81 16.03 6.96 12.33
CA PRO A 81 15.71 7.15 13.75
C PRO A 81 15.06 8.50 14.09
N THR A 82 15.22 9.50 13.23
CA THR A 82 14.64 10.85 13.36
C THR A 82 13.34 11.03 12.58
N SER A 83 12.86 10.00 11.88
CA SER A 83 11.62 10.06 11.11
C SER A 83 10.43 10.31 12.04
N ALA A 84 9.55 11.23 11.63
CA ALA A 84 8.26 11.39 12.27
C ALA A 84 7.35 10.22 11.91
N LEU A 85 6.74 9.59 12.92
CA LEU A 85 5.79 8.50 12.74
C LEU A 85 4.42 8.91 13.27
N GLN A 86 3.38 8.62 12.49
CA GLN A 86 2.00 8.80 12.91
C GLN A 86 1.50 7.51 13.57
N VAL A 87 1.01 7.61 14.80
CA VAL A 87 0.45 6.47 15.53
C VAL A 87 -1.07 6.44 15.38
N VAL A 88 -1.61 5.36 14.81
CA VAL A 88 -3.05 5.14 14.66
C VAL A 88 -3.36 3.70 15.07
N ASN A 89 -4.17 3.48 16.10
CA ASN A 89 -4.60 2.16 16.59
C ASN A 89 -3.53 1.04 16.55
N PRO A 90 -2.80 0.86 17.65
CA PRO A 90 -1.41 1.28 17.88
C PRO A 90 -0.41 0.95 16.75
N VAL A 91 -0.69 1.31 15.50
CA VAL A 91 0.19 1.13 14.35
C VAL A 91 1.00 2.38 14.08
N GLN A 92 2.30 2.23 13.85
CA GLN A 92 3.20 3.32 13.53
C GLN A 92 3.39 3.42 12.02
N TRP A 93 2.89 4.51 11.45
CA TRP A 93 2.91 4.81 10.03
C TRP A 93 4.01 5.82 9.70
N PHE A 94 4.86 5.46 8.76
CA PHE A 94 5.81 6.37 8.12
C PHE A 94 5.20 6.89 6.81
N MET A 95 5.09 8.20 6.66
CA MET A 95 4.62 8.82 5.42
C MET A 95 5.74 8.80 4.39
N THR A 96 5.51 8.17 3.24
CA THR A 96 6.52 8.02 2.18
C THR A 96 6.31 8.96 1.01
N ASP A 97 5.07 9.40 0.79
CA ASP A 97 4.74 10.30 -0.33
C ASP A 97 3.49 11.14 0.02
N THR A 98 3.40 12.33 -0.57
CA THR A 98 2.23 13.19 -0.56
C THR A 98 2.08 13.81 -1.94
N ARG A 99 0.96 13.53 -2.61
CA ARG A 99 0.59 14.21 -3.86
C ARG A 99 -0.47 15.25 -3.53
N GLU A 100 -0.10 16.53 -3.60
CA GLU A 100 -0.98 17.65 -3.30
C GLU A 100 -2.30 17.56 -4.08
N GLY A 101 -3.42 17.78 -3.38
CA GLY A 101 -4.77 17.65 -3.96
C GLY A 101 -5.22 16.23 -4.27
N SER A 102 -4.35 15.22 -4.15
CA SER A 102 -4.67 13.82 -4.47
C SER A 102 -4.75 12.93 -3.23
N GLY A 103 -3.68 12.84 -2.44
CA GLY A 103 -3.61 11.90 -1.33
C GLY A 103 -2.22 11.68 -0.76
N GLN A 104 -2.13 10.72 0.14
CA GLN A 104 -0.92 10.43 0.93
C GLN A 104 -0.61 8.93 0.92
N ALA A 105 0.68 8.61 0.84
CA ALA A 105 1.19 7.25 0.95
C ALA A 105 1.85 7.04 2.31
N TYR A 106 1.53 5.92 2.94
CA TYR A 106 2.08 5.51 4.22
C TYR A 106 2.59 4.08 4.16
N VAL A 107 3.54 3.76 5.02
CA VAL A 107 3.96 2.38 5.30
C VAL A 107 3.93 2.13 6.80
N ALA A 108 3.28 1.05 7.22
CA ALA A 108 3.30 0.58 8.61
C ALA A 108 4.65 -0.10 8.89
N VAL A 109 5.41 0.44 9.85
CA VAL A 109 6.83 0.10 10.06
C VAL A 109 7.12 -0.66 11.37
N ASP A 110 6.15 -0.76 12.26
CA ASP A 110 6.26 -1.44 13.56
C ASP A 110 5.76 -2.89 13.57
N ARG A 111 5.46 -3.45 12.39
CA ARG A 111 5.00 -4.83 12.20
C ARG A 111 5.56 -5.42 10.91
N ARG A 112 5.57 -6.76 10.80
CA ARG A 112 6.00 -7.46 9.58
C ARG A 112 4.93 -8.44 9.09
N PRO A 113 4.81 -8.64 7.76
CA PRO A 113 5.46 -7.88 6.68
C PRO A 113 5.08 -6.39 6.67
N TYR A 114 5.87 -5.53 6.03
CA TYR A 114 5.52 -4.11 5.91
C TYR A 114 4.26 -3.95 5.06
N VAL A 115 3.40 -3.00 5.41
CA VAL A 115 2.13 -2.74 4.70
C VAL A 115 2.10 -1.29 4.25
N ALA A 116 1.96 -1.08 2.94
CA ALA A 116 1.75 0.24 2.37
C ALA A 116 0.25 0.54 2.21
N LEU A 117 -0.11 1.81 2.42
CA LEU A 117 -1.47 2.34 2.30
C LEU A 117 -1.42 3.64 1.50
N TRP A 118 -2.21 3.71 0.44
CA TRP A 118 -2.55 4.97 -0.20
C TRP A 118 -3.94 5.41 0.26
N LEU A 119 -4.03 6.67 0.68
CA LEU A 119 -5.24 7.30 1.15
C LEU A 119 -5.53 8.53 0.30
N PRO A 120 -6.60 8.54 -0.53
CA PRO A 120 -6.99 9.74 -1.25
C PRO A 120 -7.52 10.78 -0.27
N ILE A 121 -7.35 12.07 -0.58
CA ILE A 121 -7.74 13.17 0.33
C ILE A 121 -9.25 13.13 0.68
N THR A 122 -10.07 12.57 -0.21
CA THR A 122 -11.52 12.44 -0.06
C THR A 122 -11.95 11.33 0.90
N ALA A 123 -11.06 10.39 1.25
CA ALA A 123 -11.36 9.28 2.14
C ALA A 123 -11.47 9.69 3.62
N GLY A 124 -10.87 10.84 4.00
CA GLY A 124 -10.71 11.22 5.41
C GLY A 124 -9.89 10.21 6.21
N ASN A 125 -10.00 10.25 7.55
CA ASN A 125 -9.14 9.47 8.46
C ASN A 125 -9.70 8.08 8.85
N ALA A 126 -10.97 7.80 8.51
CA ALA A 126 -11.59 6.53 8.93
C ALA A 126 -10.87 5.31 8.33
N PRO A 127 -10.49 5.28 7.04
CA PRO A 127 -9.85 4.09 6.48
C PRO A 127 -8.49 3.77 7.08
N ILE A 128 -7.62 4.76 7.35
CA ILE A 128 -6.34 4.49 8.03
C ILE A 128 -6.55 3.95 9.45
N THR A 129 -7.63 4.36 10.13
CA THR A 129 -8.02 3.86 11.46
C THR A 129 -8.44 2.40 11.43
N ASP A 130 -9.26 2.02 10.45
CA ASP A 130 -9.76 0.65 10.29
C ASP A 130 -8.68 -0.30 9.75
N VAL A 131 -7.87 0.15 8.79
CA VAL A 131 -6.70 -0.59 8.30
C VAL A 131 -5.72 -0.83 9.43
N SER A 132 -5.46 0.17 10.28
CA SER A 132 -4.60 -0.01 11.46
C SER A 132 -5.15 -1.06 12.41
N THR A 133 -6.47 -1.06 12.63
CA THR A 133 -7.13 -2.09 13.44
C THR A 133 -6.94 -3.49 12.84
N ALA A 134 -7.11 -3.65 11.52
CA ALA A 134 -6.88 -4.91 10.83
C ALA A 134 -5.42 -5.38 10.93
N ILE A 135 -4.47 -4.48 10.71
CA ILE A 135 -3.03 -4.72 10.86
C ILE A 135 -2.70 -5.19 12.28
N SER A 136 -3.23 -4.50 13.31
CA SER A 136 -2.95 -4.84 14.72
C SER A 136 -3.43 -6.23 15.12
N LYS A 137 -4.49 -6.74 14.47
CA LYS A 137 -5.04 -8.09 14.71
C LYS A 137 -4.33 -9.16 13.90
N ALA A 138 -3.90 -8.83 12.68
CA ALA A 138 -3.41 -9.81 11.72
C ALA A 138 -1.89 -10.01 11.79
N LEU A 139 -1.13 -8.96 12.12
CA LEU A 139 0.32 -8.95 11.99
C LEU A 139 1.03 -8.85 13.35
N PRO A 140 2.14 -9.59 13.55
CA PRO A 140 2.95 -9.49 14.75
C PRO A 140 3.69 -8.15 14.84
N VAL A 141 3.84 -7.65 16.07
CA VAL A 141 4.70 -6.49 16.38
C VAL A 141 6.17 -6.85 16.16
N ALA A 142 6.90 -5.93 15.54
CA ALA A 142 8.32 -6.03 15.27
C ALA A 142 9.04 -4.72 15.64
N PRO A 143 10.31 -4.76 16.05
CA PRO A 143 11.10 -3.55 16.23
C PRO A 143 11.18 -2.71 14.96
N LEU A 144 11.32 -1.40 15.13
CA LEU A 144 11.65 -0.51 14.01
C LEU A 144 13.06 -0.86 13.50
N GLU A 145 13.18 -1.03 12.18
CA GLU A 145 14.46 -1.30 11.52
C GLU A 145 14.89 -0.05 10.77
N PHE A 146 16.10 0.44 11.06
CA PHE A 146 16.64 1.65 10.44
C PHE A 146 17.72 1.36 9.38
N GLY A 147 18.00 0.09 9.09
CA GLY A 147 19.07 -0.35 8.20
C GLY A 147 20.17 -1.08 8.95
#